data_AF-A0A1B2CST3-F1
#
_entry.id   AF-A0A1B2CST3-F1
#
_cell.length_a   1.000
_cell.length_b   1.000
_cell.length_c   1.000
_cell.angle_alpha   90.00
_cell.angle_beta   90.00
_cell.angle_gamma   90.00
#
_symmetry.space_group_name_H-M   'P 1'
#
loop_
_entity.id
_entity.type
_entity.pdbx_description
1 polymer ?
#
loop_
_entity_poly.entity_id
_entity_poly.type
_entity_poly.pdbx_seq_one_letter_code
_entity_poly.pdbx_strand_id
1 'polypeptide(L)'
;YQVLAALGAKTDVPVPKVYCMCNDDRIIGTPFYVMEFMQGRIFTNPGLLELNPEDRLAIYRAMAKTLASIHTVDVDLIGLGKYGRRENYCRRQVDRWAKQYLLSTGEGKPDPDPAMLRLISWLKDHIPAEDSKSGSRTGLVHGDFRIDNLVFHPTEARVIAVL
;
A
#
# COMPACT_ATOMS: atom_id res chain seq x y z
N TYR A 1 -6.66 3.54 -10.20
CA TYR A 1 -8.00 3.21 -10.72
C TYR A 1 -8.40 1.75 -10.53
N GLN A 2 -7.79 0.78 -11.25
CA GLN A 2 -8.30 -0.61 -11.31
C GLN A 2 -8.50 -1.28 -9.95
N VAL A 3 -7.53 -1.13 -9.03
CA VAL A 3 -7.61 -1.68 -7.67
C VAL A 3 -8.78 -1.07 -6.88
N LEU A 4 -8.86 0.26 -6.84
CA LEU A 4 -9.95 0.98 -6.16
C LEU A 4 -11.33 0.58 -6.72
N ALA A 5 -11.46 0.49 -8.05
CA ALA A 5 -12.70 0.09 -8.70
C ALA A 5 -13.09 -1.37 -8.36
N ALA A 6 -12.13 -2.30 -8.36
CA ALA A 6 -12.38 -3.69 -8.03
C ALA A 6 -12.76 -3.88 -6.56
N LEU A 7 -12.06 -3.20 -5.64
CA LEU A 7 -12.34 -3.25 -4.21
C LEU A 7 -13.71 -2.65 -3.90
N GLY A 8 -13.99 -1.43 -4.37
CA GLY A 8 -15.24 -0.73 -4.06
C GLY A 8 -16.49 -1.36 -4.69
N ALA A 9 -16.34 -2.13 -5.77
CA ALA A 9 -17.46 -2.81 -6.41
C ALA A 9 -17.75 -4.22 -5.87
N LYS A 10 -16.76 -4.88 -5.22
CA LYS A 10 -16.83 -6.32 -4.94
C LYS A 10 -16.44 -6.72 -3.51
N THR A 11 -16.10 -5.76 -2.65
CA THR A 11 -15.64 -6.03 -1.27
C THR A 11 -16.15 -4.96 -0.31
N ASP A 12 -16.04 -5.23 0.99
CA ASP A 12 -16.28 -4.26 2.06
C ASP A 12 -15.03 -3.47 2.46
N VAL A 13 -13.95 -3.52 1.66
CA VAL A 13 -12.76 -2.70 1.92
C VAL A 13 -13.16 -1.24 1.69
N PRO A 14 -13.00 -0.36 2.70
CA PRO A 14 -13.41 1.04 2.58
C PRO A 14 -12.46 1.77 1.62
N VAL A 15 -12.91 2.02 0.39
CA VAL A 15 -12.18 2.78 -0.63
C VAL A 15 -13.10 3.81 -1.26
N PRO A 16 -12.57 4.95 -1.75
CA PRO A 16 -13.38 5.92 -2.49
C PRO A 16 -13.97 5.28 -3.75
N LYS A 17 -15.24 5.57 -4.05
CA LYS A 17 -15.81 5.20 -5.35
C LYS A 17 -15.06 5.92 -6.47
N VAL A 18 -14.58 5.19 -7.46
CA VAL A 18 -13.99 5.82 -8.65
C VAL A 18 -15.05 6.09 -9.71
N TYR A 19 -15.13 7.33 -10.18
CA TYR A 19 -16.09 7.77 -11.19
C TYR A 19 -15.59 7.56 -12.62
N CYS A 20 -14.34 7.92 -12.91
CA CYS A 20 -13.76 7.75 -14.24
C CYS A 20 -12.24 7.65 -14.21
N MET A 21 -11.68 7.05 -15.26
CA MET A 21 -10.26 7.10 -15.63
C MET A 21 -10.17 7.72 -17.02
N CYS A 22 -9.37 8.77 -17.17
CA CYS A 22 -9.08 9.42 -18.43
C CYS A 22 -7.62 9.14 -18.82
N ASN A 23 -7.41 8.43 -19.92
CA ASN A 23 -6.09 8.22 -20.51
C ASN A 23 -5.78 9.21 -21.64
N ASP A 24 -6.71 10.11 -21.95
CA ASP A 24 -6.51 11.15 -22.97
C ASP A 24 -5.77 12.34 -22.35
N ASP A 25 -4.46 12.37 -22.58
CA ASP A 25 -3.56 13.42 -22.08
C ASP A 25 -3.85 14.79 -22.70
N ARG A 26 -4.63 14.88 -23.78
CA ARG A 26 -5.04 16.15 -24.38
C ARG A 26 -6.00 16.96 -23.51
N ILE A 27 -6.63 16.34 -22.50
CA ILE A 27 -7.63 17.00 -21.65
C ILE A 27 -6.99 17.93 -20.61
N ILE A 28 -5.95 17.46 -19.89
CA ILE A 28 -5.22 18.26 -18.88
C ILE A 28 -3.69 18.09 -18.92
N GLY A 29 -3.15 17.50 -19.98
CA GLY A 29 -1.71 17.28 -20.17
C GLY A 29 -1.16 15.97 -19.58
N THR A 30 -1.99 15.15 -18.92
CA THR A 30 -1.58 13.87 -18.31
C THR A 30 -2.79 12.97 -18.05
N PRO A 31 -2.64 11.63 -18.03
CA PRO A 31 -3.68 10.74 -17.54
C PRO A 31 -4.11 11.05 -16.10
N PHE A 32 -5.41 10.95 -15.81
CA PHE A 32 -5.97 11.21 -14.49
C PHE A 32 -7.20 10.35 -14.21
N TYR A 33 -7.65 10.34 -12.97
CA TYR A 33 -8.91 9.72 -12.58
C TYR A 33 -9.65 10.60 -11.57
N VAL A 34 -10.97 10.44 -11.48
CA VAL A 34 -11.83 11.19 -10.56
C VAL A 34 -12.50 10.20 -9.61
N MET A 35 -12.45 10.47 -8.31
CA MET A 35 -13.04 9.63 -7.29
C MET A 35 -13.86 10.43 -6.28
N GLU A 36 -14.60 9.72 -5.45
CA GLU A 36 -15.38 10.26 -4.34
C GLU A 36 -14.51 11.07 -3.37
N PHE A 37 -15.04 12.22 -2.96
CA PHE A 37 -14.44 13.01 -1.90
C PHE A 37 -14.88 12.45 -0.55
N MET A 38 -13.93 11.90 0.21
CA MET A 38 -14.18 11.26 1.50
C MET A 38 -14.05 12.28 2.63
N GLN A 39 -15.17 12.86 3.07
CA GLN A 39 -15.16 13.85 4.14
C GLN A 39 -14.93 13.18 5.51
N GLY A 40 -13.71 13.32 6.04
CA GLY A 40 -13.31 12.69 7.29
C GLY A 40 -12.06 13.30 7.91
N ARG A 41 -11.52 12.60 8.91
CA ARG A 41 -10.29 12.97 9.62
C ARG A 41 -9.11 12.23 9.04
N ILE A 42 -7.99 12.92 8.85
CA ILE A 42 -6.70 12.31 8.51
C ILE A 42 -5.75 12.61 9.64
N PHE A 43 -5.27 11.57 10.30
CA PHE A 43 -4.27 11.70 11.35
C PHE A 43 -2.89 11.65 10.71
N THR A 44 -2.11 12.73 10.82
CA THR A 44 -0.75 12.80 10.25
C THR A 44 0.32 12.30 11.21
N ASN A 45 0.06 12.39 12.51
CA ASN A 45 0.96 11.94 13.56
C ASN A 45 0.54 10.57 14.10
N PRO A 46 1.37 9.51 13.99
CA PRO A 46 1.05 8.19 14.55
C PRO A 46 0.92 8.20 16.08
N GLY A 47 1.43 9.22 16.75
CA GLY A 47 1.20 9.44 18.19
C GLY A 47 -0.25 9.79 18.55
N LEU A 48 -1.10 10.14 17.58
CA LEU A 48 -2.51 10.52 17.78
C LEU A 48 -2.67 11.57 18.88
N LEU A 49 -1.85 12.62 18.84
CA LEU A 49 -1.73 13.61 19.90
C LEU A 49 -3.00 14.46 20.06
N GLU A 50 -3.81 14.58 19.01
CA GLU A 50 -5.13 15.23 19.09
C GLU A 50 -6.21 14.39 19.79
N LEU A 51 -5.91 13.14 20.16
CA LEU A 51 -6.83 12.26 20.87
C LEU A 51 -6.38 12.00 22.31
N ASN A 52 -7.37 11.77 23.18
CA ASN A 52 -7.10 11.25 24.51
C ASN A 52 -6.45 9.87 24.41
N PRO A 53 -5.50 9.51 25.31
CA PRO A 53 -4.79 8.24 25.27
C PRO A 53 -5.70 7.00 25.19
N GLU A 54 -6.84 7.01 25.87
CA GLU A 54 -7.83 5.93 25.88
C GLU A 54 -8.49 5.67 24.51
N ASP A 55 -8.62 6.70 23.67
CA ASP A 55 -9.27 6.60 22.35
C ASP A 55 -8.33 6.06 21.26
N ARG A 56 -7.02 6.19 21.46
CA ARG A 56 -6.00 5.81 20.47
C ARG A 56 -6.07 4.33 20.12
N LEU A 57 -6.40 3.48 21.10
CA LEU A 57 -6.53 2.04 20.89
C LEU A 57 -7.62 1.71 19.87
N ALA A 58 -8.74 2.44 19.88
CA ALA A 58 -9.83 2.20 18.95
C ALA A 58 -9.43 2.55 17.50
N ILE A 59 -8.67 3.63 17.31
CA ILE A 59 -8.11 4.03 15.99
C ILE A 59 -7.18 2.96 15.44
N TYR A 60 -6.23 2.48 16.24
CA TYR A 60 -5.30 1.44 15.81
C TYR A 60 -6.00 0.10 15.55
N ARG A 61 -7.04 -0.24 16.31
CA ARG A 61 -7.89 -1.42 16.02
C ARG A 61 -8.61 -1.27 14.68
N ALA A 62 -9.15 -0.08 14.37
CA ALA A 62 -9.79 0.18 13.08
C ALA A 62 -8.80 0.10 11.91
N MET A 63 -7.59 0.65 12.09
CA MET A 63 -6.49 0.52 11.12
C MET A 63 -6.11 -0.94 10.88
N ALA A 64 -5.90 -1.73 11.94
CA ALA A 64 -5.56 -3.15 11.84
C ALA A 64 -6.68 -3.98 11.17
N LYS A 65 -7.95 -3.71 11.52
CA LYS A 65 -9.11 -4.36 10.89
C LYS A 65 -9.18 -4.06 9.40
N THR A 66 -8.85 -2.83 9.01
CA THR A 66 -8.83 -2.40 7.60
C THR A 66 -7.69 -3.06 6.83
N LEU A 67 -6.50 -3.17 7.42
CA LEU A 67 -5.40 -3.90 6.79
C LEU A 67 -5.73 -5.39 6.62
N ALA A 68 -6.35 -5.98 7.64
CA ALA A 68 -6.82 -7.36 7.58
C ALA A 68 -7.84 -7.55 6.45
N SER A 69 -8.81 -6.64 6.28
CA SER A 69 -9.81 -6.76 5.21
C SER A 69 -9.16 -6.73 3.82
N ILE A 70 -8.15 -5.87 3.59
CA ILE A 70 -7.35 -5.85 2.36
C ILE A 70 -6.65 -7.20 2.13
N HIS A 71 -5.97 -7.72 3.16
CA HIS A 71 -5.21 -8.97 3.06
C HIS A 71 -6.09 -10.23 2.96
N THR A 72 -7.39 -10.11 3.22
CA THR A 72 -8.38 -11.19 3.05
C THR A 72 -9.08 -11.18 1.71
N VAL A 73 -8.88 -10.17 0.88
CA VAL A 73 -9.47 -10.11 -0.47
C VAL A 73 -8.92 -11.24 -1.34
N ASP A 74 -9.83 -12.00 -1.93
CA ASP A 74 -9.52 -12.91 -3.02
C ASP A 74 -9.38 -12.11 -4.33
N VAL A 75 -8.13 -11.90 -4.75
CA VAL A 75 -7.79 -11.11 -5.94
C VAL A 75 -8.34 -11.73 -7.23
N ASP A 76 -8.54 -13.04 -7.30
CA ASP A 76 -9.10 -13.71 -8.47
C ASP A 76 -10.59 -13.41 -8.60
N LEU A 77 -11.34 -13.54 -7.50
CA LEU A 77 -12.78 -13.25 -7.47
C LEU A 77 -13.08 -11.78 -7.79
N ILE A 78 -12.21 -10.86 -7.40
CA ILE A 78 -12.41 -9.43 -7.71
C ILE A 78 -11.91 -9.02 -9.10
N GLY A 79 -11.28 -9.92 -9.86
CA GLY A 79 -10.78 -9.65 -11.22
C GLY A 79 -9.39 -9.02 -11.28
N LEU A 80 -8.65 -9.06 -10.17
CA LEU A 80 -7.25 -8.64 -10.07
C LEU A 80 -6.27 -9.83 -10.18
N GLY A 81 -6.74 -10.99 -10.61
CA GLY A 81 -5.93 -12.22 -10.65
C GLY A 81 -4.62 -12.10 -11.44
N LYS A 82 -4.60 -11.24 -12.47
CA LYS A 82 -3.46 -10.94 -13.34
C LYS A 82 -2.82 -9.57 -13.08
N TYR A 83 -3.23 -8.86 -12.01
CA TYR A 83 -2.78 -7.50 -11.73
C TYR A 83 -1.29 -7.42 -11.37
N GLY A 84 -0.75 -8.48 -10.76
CA GLY A 84 0.66 -8.55 -10.36
C GLY A 84 1.20 -9.98 -10.38
N ARG A 85 2.52 -10.09 -10.23
CA ARG A 85 3.21 -11.38 -10.10
C ARG A 85 3.16 -11.88 -8.65
N ARG A 86 2.83 -13.15 -8.43
CA ARG A 86 2.58 -13.71 -7.09
C ARG A 86 3.83 -14.30 -6.44
N GLU A 87 4.78 -14.75 -7.25
CA GLU A 87 5.84 -15.66 -6.82
C GLU A 87 7.14 -14.93 -6.46
N ASN A 88 7.77 -15.25 -5.34
CA ASN A 88 9.05 -14.63 -4.93
C ASN A 88 8.92 -13.11 -4.72
N TYR A 89 7.86 -12.65 -4.04
CA TYR A 89 7.62 -11.23 -3.81
C TYR A 89 8.80 -10.58 -3.08
N CYS A 90 9.24 -11.16 -1.96
CA CYS A 90 10.33 -10.61 -1.15
C CYS A 90 11.62 -10.52 -1.97
N ARG A 91 11.99 -11.60 -2.69
CA ARG A 91 13.19 -11.61 -3.55
C ARG A 91 13.14 -10.49 -4.58
N ARG A 92 12.02 -10.36 -5.31
CA ARG A 92 11.86 -9.32 -6.34
C ARG A 92 11.94 -7.90 -5.76
N GLN A 93 11.36 -7.68 -4.58
CA GLN A 93 11.43 -6.37 -3.92
C GLN A 93 12.87 -6.04 -3.52
N VAL A 94 13.59 -6.98 -2.90
CA VAL A 94 14.99 -6.80 -2.52
C VAL A 94 15.87 -6.51 -3.74
N ASP A 95 15.73 -7.30 -4.81
CA ASP A 95 16.50 -7.09 -6.04
C ASP A 95 16.19 -5.73 -6.70
N ARG A 96 14.92 -5.34 -6.74
CA ARG A 96 14.49 -4.05 -7.29
C ARG A 96 15.07 -2.87 -6.51
N TRP A 97 14.93 -2.86 -5.19
CA TRP A 97 15.42 -1.77 -4.36
C TRP A 97 16.94 -1.71 -4.32
N ALA A 98 17.62 -2.86 -4.29
CA ALA A 98 19.07 -2.91 -4.40
C ALA A 98 19.57 -2.29 -5.71
N LYS A 99 18.94 -2.65 -6.85
CA LYS A 99 19.26 -2.06 -8.15
C LYS A 99 19.01 -0.55 -8.16
N GLN A 100 17.87 -0.10 -7.63
CA GLN A 100 17.50 1.31 -7.61
C GLN A 100 18.45 2.14 -6.74
N TYR A 101 18.86 1.60 -5.58
CA TYR A 101 19.87 2.21 -4.72
C TYR A 101 21.22 2.37 -5.43
N LEU A 102 21.74 1.30 -6.03
CA LEU A 102 23.03 1.35 -6.73
C LEU A 102 23.01 2.35 -7.91
N LEU A 103 21.89 2.41 -8.64
CA LEU A 103 21.68 3.40 -9.69
C LEU A 103 21.60 4.84 -9.17
N SER A 104 21.32 5.05 -7.87
CA SER A 104 21.32 6.37 -7.23
C SER A 104 22.67 6.77 -6.61
N THR A 105 23.69 5.92 -6.75
CA THR A 105 25.04 6.13 -6.21
C THR A 105 26.10 6.08 -7.30
N GLY A 106 27.34 6.48 -6.99
CA GLY A 106 28.49 6.41 -7.89
C GLY A 106 28.79 7.72 -8.60
N GLU A 107 29.41 7.66 -9.78
CA GLU A 107 29.92 8.85 -10.47
C GLU A 107 28.81 9.89 -10.73
N GLY A 108 29.06 11.13 -10.30
CA GLY A 108 28.08 12.23 -10.37
C GLY A 108 26.96 12.15 -9.33
N LYS A 109 27.06 11.26 -8.34
CA LYS A 109 26.08 11.00 -7.27
C LYS A 109 26.83 10.75 -5.94
N PRO A 110 26.11 10.62 -4.81
CA PRO A 110 26.74 10.20 -3.57
C PRO A 110 27.39 8.82 -3.70
N ASP A 111 28.50 8.62 -3.00
CA ASP A 111 29.09 7.30 -2.85
C ASP A 111 28.11 6.33 -2.15
N PRO A 112 28.17 5.04 -2.46
CA PRO A 112 27.35 4.05 -1.77
C PRO A 112 27.74 3.95 -0.29
N ASP A 113 26.75 4.04 0.58
CA ASP A 113 26.86 3.81 2.02
C ASP A 113 27.19 2.33 2.29
N PRO A 114 28.32 2.03 2.97
CA PRO A 114 28.68 0.67 3.35
C PRO A 114 27.60 -0.08 4.14
N ALA A 115 26.80 0.62 4.96
CA ALA A 115 25.68 0.01 5.69
C ALA A 115 24.57 -0.46 4.75
N MET A 116 24.25 0.31 3.71
CA MET A 116 23.29 -0.09 2.69
C MET A 116 23.77 -1.29 1.88
N LEU A 117 25.05 -1.34 1.52
CA LEU A 117 25.63 -2.50 0.83
C LEU A 117 25.55 -3.78 1.69
N ARG A 118 25.85 -3.68 3.00
CA ARG A 118 25.68 -4.80 3.95
C ARG A 118 24.22 -5.23 4.06
N LEU A 119 23.29 -4.29 4.17
CA LEU A 119 21.85 -4.57 4.25
C LEU A 119 21.36 -5.28 2.99
N ILE A 120 21.77 -4.83 1.80
CA ILE A 120 21.43 -5.46 0.52
C ILE A 120 21.91 -6.91 0.49
N SER A 121 23.17 -7.16 0.87
CA SER A 121 23.71 -8.53 0.93
C SER A 121 22.90 -9.38 1.90
N TRP A 122 22.70 -8.88 3.12
CA TRP A 122 21.97 -9.62 4.15
C TRP A 122 20.55 -9.96 3.70
N LEU A 123 19.79 -9.02 3.13
CA LEU A 123 18.42 -9.27 2.66
C LEU A 123 18.37 -10.30 1.53
N LYS A 124 19.36 -10.33 0.64
CA LYS A 124 19.43 -11.34 -0.45
C LYS A 124 19.67 -12.75 0.09
N ASP A 125 20.45 -12.87 1.15
CA ASP A 125 20.82 -14.13 1.79
C ASP A 125 19.73 -14.63 2.75
N HIS A 126 18.84 -13.75 3.22
CA HIS A 126 17.82 -14.03 4.23
C HIS A 126 16.39 -13.89 3.71
N ILE A 127 16.17 -14.13 2.41
CA ILE A 127 14.81 -14.23 1.87
C ILE A 127 14.08 -15.40 2.55
N PRO A 128 12.90 -15.19 3.16
CA PRO A 128 12.14 -16.27 3.80
C PRO A 128 11.89 -17.43 2.83
N ALA A 129 12.08 -18.67 3.30
CA ALA A 129 11.90 -19.86 2.46
C ALA A 129 10.46 -19.95 1.89
N GLU A 130 9.49 -19.46 2.66
CA GLU A 130 8.08 -19.36 2.31
C GLU A 130 7.82 -18.52 1.05
N ASP A 131 8.67 -17.53 0.73
CA ASP A 131 8.49 -16.65 -0.44
C ASP A 131 8.52 -17.43 -1.77
N SER A 132 9.20 -18.57 -1.78
CA SER A 132 9.35 -19.46 -2.93
C SER A 132 8.40 -20.66 -2.92
N LYS A 133 7.68 -20.91 -1.80
CA LYS A 133 6.80 -22.07 -1.66
C LYS A 133 5.50 -21.85 -2.47
N SER A 134 5.16 -22.83 -3.31
CA SER A 134 3.85 -22.87 -3.96
C SER A 134 2.75 -23.03 -2.91
N GLY A 135 1.69 -22.23 -3.01
CA GLY A 135 0.61 -22.20 -2.02
C GLY A 135 0.81 -21.23 -0.85
N SER A 136 1.94 -20.51 -0.78
CA SER A 136 2.08 -19.37 0.14
C SER A 136 0.98 -18.35 -0.12
N ARG A 137 0.35 -17.86 0.96
CA ARG A 137 -0.76 -16.91 0.86
C ARG A 137 -0.26 -15.61 0.24
N THR A 138 -0.67 -15.35 -1.00
CA THR A 138 -0.51 -14.07 -1.68
C THR A 138 -1.80 -13.27 -1.59
N GLY A 139 -1.70 -11.97 -1.45
CA GLY A 139 -2.85 -11.08 -1.39
C GLY A 139 -2.53 -9.72 -1.97
N LEU A 140 -3.54 -8.85 -1.98
CA LEU A 140 -3.33 -7.46 -2.31
C LEU A 140 -2.49 -6.81 -1.20
N VAL A 141 -1.43 -6.09 -1.57
CA VAL A 141 -0.66 -5.24 -0.67
C VAL A 141 -0.88 -3.79 -1.06
N HIS A 142 -1.15 -2.94 -0.07
CA HIS A 142 -1.33 -1.50 -0.30
C HIS A 142 -0.05 -0.83 -0.84
N GLY A 143 1.11 -1.25 -0.33
CA GLY A 143 2.42 -0.67 -0.65
C GLY A 143 2.85 0.40 0.36
N ASP A 144 1.96 1.33 0.69
CA ASP A 144 2.24 2.42 1.65
C ASP A 144 1.14 2.51 2.73
N PHE A 145 0.89 1.41 3.46
CA PHE A 145 -0.20 1.40 4.45
C PHE A 145 0.23 2.07 5.75
N ARG A 146 -0.21 3.30 5.96
CA ARG A 146 0.12 4.13 7.12
C ARG A 146 -1.05 5.05 7.46
N ILE A 147 -1.02 5.58 8.69
CA ILE A 147 -2.18 6.22 9.31
C ILE A 147 -2.71 7.45 8.56
N ASP A 148 -1.82 8.17 7.86
CA ASP A 148 -2.11 9.35 7.06
C ASP A 148 -2.56 9.04 5.63
N ASN A 149 -2.49 7.77 5.21
CA ASN A 149 -3.16 7.26 4.00
C ASN A 149 -4.55 6.68 4.31
N LEU A 150 -5.08 6.94 5.52
CA LEU A 150 -6.41 6.52 5.93
C LEU A 150 -7.28 7.74 6.24
N VAL A 151 -8.49 7.72 5.71
CA VAL A 151 -9.55 8.66 6.10
C VAL A 151 -10.42 7.99 7.14
N PHE A 152 -10.51 8.58 8.33
CA PHE A 152 -11.37 8.15 9.41
C PHE A 152 -12.70 8.91 9.39
N HIS A 153 -13.75 8.28 9.89
CA HIS A 153 -15.04 8.92 10.10
C HIS A 153 -14.87 10.22 10.93
N PRO A 154 -15.65 11.29 10.68
CA PRO A 154 -15.53 12.56 11.41
C PRO A 154 -15.58 12.45 12.94
N THR A 155 -16.32 11.47 13.47
CA THR A 155 -16.54 11.31 14.92
C THR A 155 -16.26 9.91 15.47
N GLU A 156 -16.15 8.89 14.61
CA GLU A 156 -16.03 7.48 15.05
C GLU A 156 -14.63 6.93 14.78
N ALA A 157 -14.18 5.98 15.60
CA ALA A 157 -12.96 5.22 15.35
C ALA A 157 -13.17 4.15 14.26
N ARG A 158 -13.43 4.60 13.04
CA ARG A 158 -13.73 3.77 11.87
C ARG A 158 -13.07 4.36 10.63
N VAL A 159 -12.38 3.53 9.86
CA VAL A 159 -11.83 3.92 8.56
C VAL A 159 -12.97 3.96 7.55
N ILE A 160 -13.09 5.07 6.83
CA ILE A 160 -14.06 5.25 5.74
C ILE A 160 -13.39 5.20 4.37
N ALA A 161 -12.07 5.43 4.29
CA ALA A 161 -11.32 5.27 3.05
C ALA A 161 -9.87 4.88 3.30
N VAL A 162 -9.34 4.03 2.42
CA VAL A 162 -7.92 3.78 2.20
C VAL A 162 -7.55 4.49 0.89
N LEU A 163 -6.50 5.32 0.95
CA LEU A 163 -6.07 6.19 -0.16
C LEU A 163 -4.89 5.61 -0.95
#